data_AF-A0A496VSU4-F1
#
_entry.id   AF-A0A496VSU4-F1
#
_cell.length_a   1.000
_cell.length_b   1.000
_cell.length_c   1.000
_cell.angle_alpha   90.00
_cell.angle_beta   90.00
_cell.angle_gamma   90.00
#
_symmetry.space_group_name_H-M   'P 1'
#
loop_
_entity.id
_entity.type
_entity.pdbx_description
1 polymer ?
#
loop_
_entity_poly.entity_id
_entity_poly.type
_entity_poly.pdbx_seq_one_letter_code
_entity_poly.pdbx_strand_id
1 'polypeptide(L)'
;METYKPKYKKRQHPTYYKTICPDCDLILTVRWAYFSALPTHIHRTRQNVCPFCQGTVIQTVKINQSEYIAINQQWDIVDLSEIKDDNLSDWTSWGCLNET
;
A
#
# COMPACT_ATOMS: atom_id res chain seq x y z
N MET A 1 24.97 -37.61 28.05
CA MET A 1 23.90 -37.48 27.04
C MET A 1 23.41 -36.05 27.07
N GLU A 2 23.95 -35.19 26.20
CA GLU A 2 23.46 -33.81 26.07
C GLU A 2 22.25 -33.81 25.14
N THR A 3 21.08 -33.48 25.69
CA THR A 3 19.83 -33.38 24.94
C THR A 3 19.84 -32.08 24.15
N TYR A 4 19.97 -32.19 22.82
CA TYR A 4 19.87 -31.06 21.91
C TYR A 4 18.45 -30.48 21.95
N LYS A 5 18.28 -29.29 22.53
CA LYS A 5 17.02 -28.54 22.49
C LYS A 5 17.00 -27.69 21.22
N PRO A 6 16.09 -27.91 20.25
CA PRO A 6 15.97 -27.03 19.11
C PRO A 6 15.55 -25.63 19.60
N LYS A 7 16.39 -24.63 19.34
CA LYS A 7 16.02 -23.22 19.56
C LYS A 7 14.94 -22.86 18.54
N TYR A 8 13.68 -22.91 18.95
CA TYR A 8 12.58 -22.36 18.16
C TYR A 8 12.88 -20.89 17.87
N LYS A 9 13.18 -20.53 16.61
CA LYS A 9 13.26 -19.14 16.20
C LYS A 9 11.88 -18.53 16.45
N LYS A 10 11.77 -17.61 17.41
CA LYS A 10 10.54 -16.82 17.62
C LYS A 10 10.15 -16.24 16.26
N ARG A 11 8.98 -16.62 15.74
CA ARG A 11 8.42 -16.03 14.52
C ARG A 11 8.37 -14.53 14.77
N GLN A 12 9.15 -13.77 14.01
CA GLN A 12 9.14 -12.33 14.17
C GLN A 12 7.79 -11.82 13.68
N HIS A 13 7.07 -11.12 14.56
CA HIS A 13 5.79 -10.56 14.17
C HIS A 13 6.04 -9.36 13.23
N PRO A 14 5.28 -9.26 12.14
CA PRO A 14 5.35 -8.11 11.26
C PRO A 14 4.89 -6.86 12.03
N THR A 15 5.53 -5.74 11.74
CA THR A 15 5.10 -4.41 12.20
C THR A 15 4.50 -3.67 11.03
N TYR A 16 3.36 -3.02 11.27
CA TYR A 16 2.57 -2.34 10.26
C TYR A 16 2.69 -0.83 10.43
N TYR A 17 2.69 -0.11 9.30
CA TYR A 17 2.82 1.34 9.25
C TYR A 17 1.88 1.91 8.19
N LYS A 18 1.33 3.10 8.47
CA LYS A 18 0.70 3.95 7.46
C LYS A 18 1.40 5.29 7.41
N THR A 19 1.36 5.93 6.25
CA THR A 19 1.80 7.31 6.06
C THR A 19 0.58 8.14 5.72
N ILE A 20 0.35 9.21 6.48
CA ILE A 20 -0.79 10.10 6.35
C ILE A 20 -0.34 11.53 6.14
N CYS A 21 -1.15 12.33 5.44
CA CYS A 21 -1.04 13.78 5.51
C CYS A 21 -1.98 14.31 6.60
N PRO A 22 -1.50 15.05 7.61
CA PRO A 22 -2.35 15.56 8.68
C PRO A 22 -3.35 16.63 8.23
N ASP A 23 -3.02 17.41 7.19
CA ASP A 23 -3.85 18.54 6.78
C ASP A 23 -5.05 18.13 5.92
N CYS A 24 -4.92 17.05 5.16
CA CYS A 24 -5.96 16.55 4.26
C CYS A 24 -6.43 15.14 4.61
N ASP A 25 -6.03 14.65 5.78
CA ASP A 25 -6.36 13.33 6.36
C ASP A 25 -6.24 12.15 5.37
N LEU A 26 -5.33 12.28 4.41
CA LEU A 26 -5.20 11.32 3.31
C LEU A 26 -4.15 10.28 3.66
N ILE A 27 -4.53 9.00 3.56
CA ILE A 27 -3.59 7.88 3.65
C ILE A 27 -2.87 7.74 2.32
N LEU A 28 -1.57 8.01 2.32
CA LEU A 28 -0.75 7.99 1.11
C LEU A 28 -0.13 6.62 0.83
N THR A 29 0.30 5.91 1.88
CA THR A 29 0.91 4.59 1.74
C THR A 29 0.65 3.73 2.97
N VAL A 30 0.45 2.44 2.79
CA VAL A 30 0.39 1.45 3.86
C VAL A 30 1.42 0.36 3.60
N ARG A 31 2.20 -0.05 4.62
CA ARG A 31 3.28 -1.04 4.49
C ARG A 31 3.48 -1.86 5.76
N TRP A 32 4.12 -3.01 5.62
CA TRP A 32 4.55 -3.84 6.76
C TRP A 32 6.02 -4.22 6.63
N ALA A 33 6.68 -4.50 7.75
CA ALA A 33 8.08 -4.94 7.80
C ALA A 33 8.31 -5.95 8.93
N TYR A 34 9.16 -6.94 8.70
CA TYR A 34 9.72 -7.77 9.78
C TYR A 34 10.92 -7.04 10.39
N PHE A 35 11.08 -7.09 11.72
CA PHE A 35 12.19 -6.44 12.44
C PHE A 35 13.58 -6.87 11.92
N SER A 36 13.71 -8.03 11.26
CA SER A 36 14.96 -8.52 10.65
C SER A 36 15.22 -8.08 9.21
N ALA A 37 14.31 -7.31 8.59
CA ALA A 37 14.38 -6.94 7.18
C ALA A 37 14.18 -5.44 6.96
N LEU A 38 14.72 -4.60 7.85
CA LEU A 38 15.02 -3.21 7.46
C LEU A 38 16.11 -3.30 6.39
N PRO A 39 15.86 -2.96 5.12
CA PRO A 39 16.96 -2.77 4.20
C PRO A 39 17.72 -1.55 4.73
N THR A 40 18.97 -1.78 5.13
CA THR A 40 20.01 -0.76 5.22
C THR A 40 19.88 0.16 4.00
N HIS A 41 19.52 1.42 4.25
CA HIS A 41 19.65 2.51 3.27
C HIS A 41 19.09 2.24 1.86
N ILE A 42 17.76 2.13 1.72
CA ILE A 42 17.16 2.57 0.45
C ILE A 42 16.97 4.09 0.57
N HIS A 43 17.96 4.85 0.09
CA HIS A 43 17.80 6.27 -0.27
C HIS A 43 16.86 6.37 -1.48
N ARG A 44 15.59 5.99 -1.32
CA ARG A 44 14.56 6.65 -2.11
C ARG A 44 14.40 8.00 -1.45
N THR A 45 14.58 9.08 -2.20
CA THR A 45 14.21 10.44 -1.80
C THR A 45 12.77 10.35 -1.31
N ARG A 46 12.58 10.22 0.00
CA ARG A 46 11.24 10.17 0.59
C ARG A 46 10.68 11.55 0.31
N GLN A 47 9.71 11.63 -0.60
CA GLN A 47 8.87 12.81 -0.68
C GLN A 47 8.21 12.91 0.69
N ASN A 48 8.76 13.77 1.54
CA ASN A 48 8.26 14.00 2.89
C ASN A 48 7.08 14.98 2.87
N VAL A 49 6.64 15.40 1.68
CA VAL A 49 5.62 16.40 1.46
C VAL A 49 4.44 15.74 0.77
N CYS A 50 3.23 16.11 1.19
CA CYS A 50 2.01 15.62 0.57
C CYS A 50 1.94 16.12 -0.88
N PRO A 51 1.71 15.25 -1.88
CA PRO A 51 1.61 15.68 -3.27
C PRO A 51 0.34 16.51 -3.55
N PHE A 52 -0.69 16.39 -2.69
CA PHE A 52 -1.96 17.10 -2.83
C PHE A 52 -1.99 18.42 -2.05
N CYS A 53 -1.25 18.47 -0.96
CA CYS A 53 -1.32 19.53 0.05
C CYS A 53 0.06 20.21 -0.01
N GLN A 54 0.16 21.27 -0.80
CA GLN A 54 1.40 21.94 -1.25
C GLN A 54 2.33 22.39 -0.11
N GLY A 55 3.02 21.45 0.55
CA GLY A 55 3.99 21.75 1.61
C GLY A 55 3.79 21.02 2.93
N THR A 56 2.70 20.27 3.13
CA THR A 56 2.48 19.58 4.40
C THR A 56 3.40 18.39 4.56
N VAL A 57 4.09 18.30 5.69
CA VAL A 57 4.92 17.14 6.01
C VAL A 57 4.05 15.92 6.31
N ILE A 58 4.29 14.84 5.57
CA ILE A 58 3.59 13.58 5.77
C ILE A 58 4.16 12.84 6.97
N GLN A 59 3.28 12.18 7.72
CA GLN A 59 3.62 11.50 8.96
C GLN A 59 3.46 9.99 8.79
N THR A 60 4.51 9.22 9.14
CA THR A 60 4.41 7.77 9.23
C THR A 60 4.13 7.36 10.66
N VAL A 61 3.03 6.65 10.89
CA VAL A 61 2.64 6.12 12.20
C VAL A 61 2.55 4.60 12.17
N LYS A 62 2.85 3.97 13.31
CA LYS A 62 2.70 2.53 13.50
C LYS A 62 1.22 2.21 13.71
N ILE A 63 0.75 1.16 13.04
CA ILE A 63 -0.63 0.67 13.14
C ILE A 63 -0.65 -0.81 13.54
N ASN A 64 -1.83 -1.30 13.89
CA ASN A 64 -2.04 -2.72 14.16
C ASN A 64 -2.41 -3.49 12.87
N GLN A 65 -2.44 -4.83 12.96
CA GLN A 65 -2.75 -5.68 11.82
C GLN A 65 -4.20 -5.51 11.34
N SER A 66 -5.16 -5.34 12.25
CA SER A 66 -6.57 -5.16 11.90
C SER A 66 -6.80 -3.89 11.08
N GLU A 67 -6.15 -2.79 11.44
CA GLU A 67 -6.22 -1.53 10.73
C GLU A 67 -5.55 -1.63 9.35
N TYR A 68 -4.41 -2.31 9.27
CA TYR A 68 -3.76 -2.61 7.98
C TYR A 68 -4.68 -3.38 7.03
N ILE A 69 -5.35 -4.42 7.52
CA ILE A 69 -6.30 -5.21 6.72
C ILE A 69 -7.49 -4.35 6.29
N ALA A 70 -8.06 -3.57 7.20
CA ALA A 70 -9.21 -2.72 6.91
C ALA A 70 -8.90 -1.68 5.81
N ILE A 71 -7.74 -1.03 5.86
CA ILE A 71 -7.34 -0.04 4.84
C ILE A 71 -7.16 -0.72 3.48
N ASN A 72 -6.48 -1.87 3.42
CA ASN A 72 -6.29 -2.56 2.15
C ASN A 72 -7.61 -3.06 1.56
N GLN A 73 -8.53 -3.58 2.39
CA GLN A 73 -9.86 -3.96 1.91
C GLN A 73 -10.63 -2.77 1.32
N GLN A 74 -10.52 -1.58 1.92
CA GLN A 74 -11.13 -0.37 1.37
C GLN A 74 -10.53 -0.01 0.01
N TRP A 75 -9.21 -0.13 -0.15
CA TRP A 75 -8.54 0.12 -1.43
C TRP A 75 -8.90 -0.92 -2.49
N ASP A 76 -8.94 -2.20 -2.13
CA ASP A 76 -9.37 -3.28 -3.04
C ASP A 76 -10.81 -3.05 -3.56
N ILE A 77 -11.70 -2.50 -2.74
CA ILE A 77 -13.08 -2.18 -3.15
C ILE A 77 -13.10 -1.02 -4.15
N VAL A 78 -12.27 0.00 -3.95
CA VAL A 78 -12.17 1.15 -4.88
C VAL A 78 -11.65 0.69 -6.24
N ASP A 79 -10.57 -0.11 -6.26
CA ASP A 79 -10.01 -0.68 -7.49
C ASP A 79 -11.05 -1.53 -8.25
N LEU A 80 -11.87 -2.32 -7.55
CA LEU A 80 -12.93 -3.13 -8.16
C LEU A 80 -14.13 -2.30 -8.64
N SER A 81 -14.36 -1.12 -8.07
CA SER A 81 -15.43 -0.22 -8.50
C SER A 81 -15.08 0.53 -9.78
N GLU A 82 -13.81 0.92 -9.97
CA GLU A 82 -13.33 1.51 -11.22
C GLU A 82 -13.41 0.52 -12.39
N ILE A 83 -13.13 -0.77 -12.14
CA ILE A 83 -13.22 -1.83 -13.17
C ILE A 83 -14.68 -2.11 -13.58
N LYS A 84 -15.68 -1.82 -12.74
CA LYS A 84 -17.09 -2.09 -13.07
C LYS A 84 -17.73 -1.02 -13.95
N ASP A 85 -17.21 0.20 -13.96
CA ASP A 85 -17.71 1.27 -14.83
C ASP A 85 -17.14 1.19 -16.26
N ASP A 86 -16.04 0.47 -16.48
CA ASP A 86 -15.49 0.20 -17.82
C ASP A 86 -16.27 -0.86 -18.62
N ASN A 87 -17.35 -1.42 -18.06
CA ASN A 87 -18.19 -2.42 -18.73
C ASN A 87 -19.54 -1.85 -19.21
N LEU A 88 -19.61 -0.54 -19.44
CA LEU A 88 -20.78 0.14 -20.01
C LEU A 88 -20.44 1.04 -21.21
N SER A 89 -19.59 0.58 -22.12
CA SER A 89 -19.60 1.09 -23.51
C SER A 89 -18.91 0.12 -24.45
N ASP A 90 -19.63 -0.93 -24.84
CA ASP A 90 -19.33 -1.72 -26.03
C ASP A 90 -19.54 -0.82 -27.25
N TRP A 91 -18.59 0.07 -27.54
CA TRP A 91 -18.51 0.89 -28.75
C TRP A 91 -17.82 0.11 -29.89
N THR A 92 -17.98 -1.22 -29.91
CA THR A 92 -17.52 -2.15 -30.96
C THR A 92 -18.39 -2.05 -32.23
N SER A 93 -18.70 -0.84 -32.70
CA SER A 93 -19.34 -0.62 -34.00
C SER A 93 -19.12 0.79 -34.54
N TRP A 94 -17.86 1.21 -34.70
CA TRP A 94 -17.53 2.26 -35.68
C TRP A 94 -16.32 1.85 -36.52
N GLY A 95 -16.63 1.27 -37.68
CA GLY A 95 -16.04 1.63 -38.95
C GLY A 95 -14.57 1.25 -39.21
N CYS A 96 -14.33 0.02 -39.67
CA CYS A 96 -13.32 -0.18 -40.70
C CYS A 96 -13.90 0.24 -42.07
N LEU A 97 -13.91 1.55 -42.31
CA LEU A 97 -13.91 2.23 -43.62
C LEU A 97 -12.71 3.18 -43.48
N ASN A 98 -11.61 3.12 -44.23
CA ASN A 98 -11.43 2.94 -45.67
C ASN A 98 -9.93 2.74 -45.98
N GLU A 99 -9.63 2.65 -47.29
CA GLU A 99 -8.32 2.76 -47.99
C GLU A 99 -7.78 1.40 -48.47
N THR A 100 -7.73 1.05 -49.75
CA THR A 100 -7.90 1.73 -51.06
C THR A 100 -8.19 0.66 -52.11
#